data_AF-A0A6A6CUQ4-F1
#
_entry.id   AF-A0A6A6CUQ4-F1
#
_cell.length_a   1.000
_cell.length_b   1.000
_cell.length_c   1.000
_cell.angle_alpha   90.00
_cell.angle_beta   90.00
_cell.angle_gamma   90.00
#
_symmetry.space_group_name_H-M   'P 1'
#
loop_
_entity.id
_entity.type
_entity.pdbx_description
1 polymer ?
#
loop_
_entity_poly.entity_id
_entity_poly.type
_entity_poly.pdbx_seq_one_letter_code
_entity_poly.pdbx_strand_id
1 'polypeptide(L)'
;MRIDGQCTNLARAAIRYAFHDAATYSSKLPTYAPASGGADGSLLLSANEINRTDNDGLHDYHGTIKQKLADYQAAGYAIGAADLIQVAGALGVKACPGGQIGRVLVGRTDTTTAAPDGLLPQAFGPGSDHDTIFQLFSDKGFTARDLAALLGAHSTSIANFEAANGIPVGTPQDDTPGLWDVSYYNETYYPVSGMARFDSDINLSQNVSSAVGKQFKSFVGQQGAWGASFSSAYQALSLLGISSRAQRTMQDCSILVANAFPS
;
A
#
# COMPACT_ATOMS: atom_id res chain seq x y z
N MET A 1 0.46 -1.07 -17.02
CA MET A 1 0.35 -1.70 -15.67
C MET A 1 0.25 -3.22 -15.73
N ARG A 2 -0.26 -3.85 -16.80
CA ARG A 2 -0.21 -5.31 -17.05
C ARG A 2 0.47 -5.60 -18.39
N ILE A 3 1.38 -6.58 -18.43
CA ILE A 3 2.07 -7.08 -19.63
C ILE A 3 2.11 -8.61 -19.52
N ASP A 4 1.84 -9.33 -20.60
CA ASP A 4 1.90 -10.80 -20.68
C ASP A 4 1.15 -11.52 -19.53
N GLY A 5 -0.01 -10.99 -19.17
CA GLY A 5 -0.85 -11.55 -18.11
C GLY A 5 -0.32 -11.35 -16.69
N GLN A 6 0.70 -10.50 -16.46
CA GLN A 6 1.27 -10.23 -15.14
C GLN A 6 1.31 -8.74 -14.84
N CYS A 7 1.28 -8.34 -13.57
CA CYS A 7 1.46 -6.93 -13.24
C CYS A 7 2.92 -6.48 -13.31
N THR A 8 3.08 -5.29 -13.87
CA THR A 8 4.38 -4.64 -14.11
C THR A 8 4.90 -3.94 -12.85
N ASN A 9 6.19 -3.58 -12.83
CA ASN A 9 6.77 -2.75 -11.77
C ASN A 9 6.05 -1.42 -11.57
N LEU A 10 5.47 -0.84 -12.63
CA LEU A 10 4.64 0.36 -12.52
C LEU A 10 3.39 0.13 -11.64
N ALA A 11 2.77 -1.04 -11.71
CA ALA A 11 1.62 -1.39 -10.87
C ALA A 11 2.04 -1.58 -9.41
N ARG A 12 3.15 -2.30 -9.17
CA ARG A 12 3.73 -2.51 -7.83
C ARG A 12 4.07 -1.19 -7.15
N ALA A 13 4.74 -0.30 -7.88
CA ALA A 13 5.09 1.02 -7.40
C ALA A 13 3.84 1.86 -7.11
N ALA A 14 2.79 1.78 -7.93
CA ALA A 14 1.52 2.46 -7.66
C ALA A 14 0.85 1.99 -6.35
N ILE A 15 0.84 0.68 -6.10
CA ILE A 15 0.30 0.08 -4.87
C ILE A 15 1.09 0.59 -3.65
N ARG A 16 2.42 0.48 -3.70
CA ARG A 16 3.30 0.97 -2.63
C ARG A 16 3.12 2.47 -2.42
N TYR A 17 3.15 3.27 -3.47
CA TYR A 17 3.02 4.74 -3.37
C TYR A 17 1.70 5.16 -2.72
N ALA A 18 0.59 4.49 -3.05
CA ALA A 18 -0.71 4.76 -2.42
C ALA A 18 -0.73 4.41 -0.92
N PHE A 19 -0.03 3.33 -0.52
CA PHE A 19 0.19 3.02 0.89
C PHE A 19 1.07 4.09 1.56
N HIS A 20 2.19 4.48 0.96
CA HIS A 20 3.12 5.46 1.56
C HIS A 20 2.50 6.86 1.71
N ASP A 21 1.61 7.27 0.81
CA ASP A 21 0.81 8.50 0.97
C ASP A 21 -0.19 8.35 2.13
N ALA A 22 -1.04 7.31 2.09
CA ALA A 22 -2.15 7.20 3.02
C ALA A 22 -1.77 6.74 4.45
N ALA A 23 -0.78 5.87 4.57
CA ALA A 23 -0.40 5.24 5.82
C ALA A 23 0.39 6.16 6.75
N THR A 24 0.69 7.39 6.35
CA THR A 24 1.22 8.42 7.25
C THR A 24 0.15 8.98 8.19
N TYR A 25 -1.05 8.40 8.24
CA TYR A 25 -2.09 8.82 9.18
C TYR A 25 -1.84 8.34 10.62
N SER A 26 -2.27 9.12 11.63
CA SER A 26 -2.44 8.65 13.01
C SER A 26 -3.57 9.37 13.73
N SER A 27 -4.47 8.61 14.36
CA SER A 27 -5.54 9.16 15.21
C SER A 27 -5.04 9.85 16.48
N LYS A 28 -3.77 9.67 16.84
CA LYS A 28 -3.14 10.31 18.00
C LYS A 28 -2.61 11.71 17.70
N LEU A 29 -2.55 12.11 16.42
CA LEU A 29 -2.01 13.40 16.02
C LEU A 29 -3.11 14.46 15.84
N PRO A 30 -2.78 15.75 15.99
CA PRO A 30 -3.75 16.82 15.79
C PRO A 30 -4.34 16.79 14.38
N THR A 31 -5.61 17.18 14.28
CA THR A 31 -6.31 17.27 12.98
C THR A 31 -5.96 18.52 12.17
N TYR A 32 -5.03 19.35 12.66
CA TYR A 32 -4.55 20.57 12.00
C TYR A 32 -3.07 20.44 11.61
N ALA A 33 -2.61 21.31 10.71
CA ALA A 33 -1.28 21.25 10.12
C ALA A 33 -0.10 21.27 11.14
N PRO A 34 0.94 20.43 10.94
CA PRO A 34 1.02 19.37 9.94
C PRO A 34 0.07 18.25 10.36
N ALA A 35 -0.90 17.97 9.49
CA ALA A 35 -2.14 17.25 9.78
C ALA A 35 -1.87 15.86 10.36
N SER A 36 -2.92 15.16 10.75
CA SER A 36 -2.82 13.76 11.14
C SER A 36 -2.33 12.82 10.04
N GLY A 37 -1.88 13.31 8.87
CA GLY A 37 -1.50 12.57 7.65
C GLY A 37 -2.71 11.98 6.93
N GLY A 38 -2.47 11.08 5.98
CA GLY A 38 -3.54 10.34 5.30
C GLY A 38 -3.50 10.43 3.79
N ALA A 39 -4.58 9.97 3.15
CA ALA A 39 -4.71 9.95 1.70
C ALA A 39 -5.01 11.37 1.18
N ASP A 40 -4.00 12.23 1.17
CA ASP A 40 -4.10 13.67 0.92
C ASP A 40 -3.10 14.20 -0.12
N GLY A 41 -2.30 13.32 -0.73
CA GLY A 41 -1.36 13.66 -1.79
C GLY A 41 -0.10 14.38 -1.31
N SER A 42 0.11 14.52 0.00
CA SER A 42 1.29 15.15 0.60
C SER A 42 2.60 14.52 0.13
N LEU A 43 2.62 13.21 -0.12
CA LEU A 43 3.80 12.52 -0.64
C LEU A 43 4.23 13.04 -2.02
N LEU A 44 3.27 13.44 -2.86
CA LEU A 44 3.54 13.99 -4.19
C LEU A 44 3.77 15.51 -4.19
N LEU A 45 3.05 16.21 -3.32
CA LEU A 45 2.93 17.68 -3.36
C LEU A 45 3.85 18.42 -2.40
N SER A 46 4.26 17.78 -1.30
CA SER A 46 5.22 18.40 -0.38
C SER A 46 6.64 18.36 -0.94
N ALA A 47 7.48 19.30 -0.48
CA ALA A 47 8.85 19.41 -0.97
C ALA A 47 9.78 18.28 -0.49
N ASN A 48 9.48 17.69 0.68
CA ASN A 48 10.47 16.91 1.43
C ASN A 48 10.02 15.48 1.75
N GLU A 49 8.73 15.15 1.68
CA GLU A 49 8.25 13.84 2.15
C GLU A 49 8.83 12.68 1.32
N ILE A 50 8.92 12.84 0.01
CA ILE A 50 9.52 11.83 -0.88
C ILE A 50 11.00 11.54 -0.55
N ASN A 51 11.72 12.50 0.05
CA ASN A 51 13.15 12.35 0.38
C ASN A 51 13.40 11.67 1.74
N ARG A 52 12.34 11.25 2.45
CA ARG A 52 12.49 10.46 3.69
C ARG A 52 12.93 9.05 3.33
N THR A 53 13.75 8.46 4.19
CA THR A 53 14.29 7.10 4.02
C THR A 53 13.19 6.05 3.84
N ASP A 54 12.05 6.21 4.50
CA ASP A 54 10.91 5.30 4.37
C ASP A 54 10.36 5.25 2.93
N ASN A 55 10.56 6.32 2.16
CA ASN A 55 10.10 6.45 0.77
C ASN A 55 11.19 6.09 -0.26
N ASP A 56 12.34 5.58 0.18
CA ASP A 56 13.41 5.16 -0.71
C ASP A 56 12.90 4.14 -1.73
N GLY A 57 13.32 4.34 -2.98
CA GLY A 57 12.85 3.56 -4.13
C GLY A 57 11.52 3.98 -4.75
N LEU A 58 10.83 5.00 -4.22
CA LEU A 58 9.62 5.56 -4.86
C LEU A 58 9.91 6.73 -5.81
N HIS A 59 11.14 7.23 -5.88
CA HIS A 59 11.52 8.44 -6.61
C HIS A 59 11.18 8.39 -8.12
N ASP A 60 11.47 7.28 -8.81
CA ASP A 60 11.15 7.15 -10.24
C ASP A 60 9.63 7.15 -10.49
N TYR A 61 8.88 6.48 -9.62
CA TYR A 61 7.43 6.46 -9.69
C TYR A 61 6.83 7.83 -9.31
N HIS A 62 7.40 8.52 -8.32
CA HIS A 62 7.05 9.89 -7.95
C HIS A 62 7.15 10.82 -9.17
N GLY A 63 8.26 10.76 -9.91
CA GLY A 63 8.42 11.51 -11.16
C GLY A 63 7.36 11.15 -12.21
N THR A 64 7.08 9.85 -12.36
CA THR A 64 6.08 9.34 -13.30
C THR A 64 4.66 9.84 -12.99
N ILE A 65 4.21 9.72 -11.73
CA ILE A 65 2.87 10.14 -11.34
C ILE A 65 2.73 11.67 -11.30
N LYS A 66 3.81 12.39 -10.98
CA LYS A 66 3.87 13.86 -11.08
C LYS A 66 3.68 14.34 -12.51
N GLN A 67 4.39 13.72 -13.47
CA GLN A 67 4.20 14.04 -14.89
C GLN A 67 2.76 13.73 -15.32
N LYS A 68 2.22 12.59 -14.88
CA LYS A 68 0.85 12.20 -15.21
C LYS A 68 -0.20 13.19 -14.69
N LEU A 69 0.00 13.73 -13.49
CA LEU A 69 -0.83 14.80 -12.93
C LEU A 69 -0.79 16.04 -13.82
N ALA A 70 0.42 16.48 -14.19
CA ALA A 70 0.62 17.64 -15.04
C ALA A 70 -0.04 17.47 -16.42
N ASP A 71 0.09 16.29 -17.03
CA ASP A 71 -0.54 15.99 -18.33
C ASP A 71 -2.07 16.09 -18.26
N TYR A 72 -2.70 15.55 -17.20
CA TYR A 72 -4.15 15.64 -17.05
C TYR A 72 -4.62 17.08 -16.81
N GLN A 73 -3.88 17.85 -16.01
CA GLN A 73 -4.19 19.26 -15.77
C GLN A 73 -4.02 20.10 -17.04
N ALA A 74 -2.97 19.84 -17.83
CA ALA A 74 -2.76 20.48 -19.13
C ALA A 74 -3.86 20.15 -20.14
N ALA A 75 -4.45 18.95 -20.05
CA ALA A 75 -5.61 18.54 -20.84
C ALA A 75 -6.95 19.11 -20.33
N GLY A 76 -6.94 19.92 -19.26
CA GLY A 76 -8.12 20.59 -18.71
C GLY A 76 -8.94 19.76 -17.71
N TYR A 77 -8.42 18.63 -17.24
CA TYR A 77 -9.09 17.84 -16.21
C TYR A 77 -8.83 18.43 -14.81
N ALA A 78 -9.90 18.62 -14.04
CA ALA A 78 -9.84 19.01 -12.63
C ALA A 78 -9.52 17.81 -11.74
N ILE A 79 -8.27 17.31 -11.82
CA ILE A 79 -7.77 16.19 -11.01
C ILE A 79 -6.78 16.68 -9.94
N GLY A 80 -6.95 16.18 -8.72
CA GLY A 80 -6.01 16.37 -7.60
C GLY A 80 -4.98 15.23 -7.50
N ALA A 81 -3.85 15.52 -6.86
CA ALA A 81 -2.80 14.54 -6.58
C ALA A 81 -3.31 13.37 -5.73
N ALA A 82 -4.06 13.67 -4.67
CA ALA A 82 -4.53 12.68 -3.71
C ALA A 82 -5.43 11.63 -4.38
N ASP A 83 -6.36 12.06 -5.22
CA ASP A 83 -7.23 11.16 -5.99
C ASP A 83 -6.45 10.38 -7.04
N LEU A 84 -5.52 11.03 -7.76
CA LEU A 84 -4.68 10.35 -8.75
C LEU A 84 -3.87 9.21 -8.12
N ILE A 85 -3.28 9.44 -6.94
CA ILE A 85 -2.50 8.44 -6.21
C ILE A 85 -3.37 7.23 -5.85
N GLN A 86 -4.51 7.46 -5.19
CA GLN A 86 -5.34 6.36 -4.69
C GLN A 86 -6.02 5.59 -5.83
N VAL A 87 -6.43 6.27 -6.92
CA VAL A 87 -6.93 5.62 -8.13
C VAL A 87 -5.83 4.81 -8.82
N ALA A 88 -4.60 5.34 -8.92
CA ALA A 88 -3.48 4.63 -9.52
C ALA A 88 -3.11 3.37 -8.71
N GLY A 89 -3.13 3.45 -7.37
CA GLY A 89 -2.90 2.29 -6.51
C GLY A 89 -3.97 1.20 -6.71
N ALA A 90 -5.25 1.58 -6.74
CA ALA A 90 -6.35 0.64 -7.00
C ALA A 90 -6.27 0.01 -8.41
N LEU A 91 -5.87 0.79 -9.43
CA LEU A 91 -5.56 0.28 -10.76
C LEU A 91 -4.36 -0.67 -10.75
N GLY A 92 -3.34 -0.39 -9.92
CA GLY A 92 -2.19 -1.26 -9.70
C GLY A 92 -2.61 -2.63 -9.17
N VAL A 93 -3.44 -2.66 -8.11
CA VAL A 93 -4.02 -3.92 -7.58
C VAL A 93 -4.79 -4.65 -8.68
N LYS A 94 -5.69 -3.96 -9.41
CA LYS A 94 -6.47 -4.59 -10.48
C LYS A 94 -5.64 -5.03 -11.68
N ALA A 95 -4.48 -4.42 -11.92
CA ALA A 95 -3.56 -4.87 -12.95
C ALA A 95 -2.89 -6.20 -12.60
N CYS A 96 -2.80 -6.58 -11.33
CA CYS A 96 -2.34 -7.91 -10.92
C CYS A 96 -3.48 -8.93 -11.07
N PRO A 97 -3.29 -10.06 -11.80
CA PRO A 97 -4.31 -11.10 -11.92
C PRO A 97 -4.72 -11.64 -10.55
N GLY A 98 -6.03 -11.76 -10.30
CA GLY A 98 -6.55 -12.10 -8.97
C GLY A 98 -6.82 -10.89 -8.06
N GLY A 99 -6.39 -9.69 -8.46
CA GLY A 99 -6.58 -8.45 -7.73
C GLY A 99 -8.05 -8.12 -7.44
N GLN A 100 -8.35 -7.90 -6.16
CA GLN A 100 -9.66 -7.46 -5.67
C GLN A 100 -9.54 -6.09 -5.02
N ILE A 101 -10.50 -5.21 -5.29
CA ILE A 101 -10.59 -3.88 -4.70
C ILE A 101 -11.96 -3.68 -4.06
N GLY A 102 -11.99 -2.87 -3.01
CA GLY A 102 -13.23 -2.34 -2.45
C GLY A 102 -13.72 -1.13 -3.24
N ARG A 103 -14.44 -0.23 -2.57
CA ARG A 103 -14.88 1.02 -3.20
C ARG A 103 -13.70 1.93 -3.48
N VAL A 104 -13.66 2.50 -4.68
CA VAL A 104 -12.72 3.55 -5.06
C VAL A 104 -13.47 4.87 -5.10
N LEU A 105 -13.28 5.67 -4.06
CA LEU A 105 -13.91 6.97 -3.92
C LEU A 105 -12.95 8.07 -4.39
N VAL A 106 -13.48 9.12 -5.01
CA VAL A 106 -12.75 10.34 -5.42
C VAL A 106 -13.42 11.59 -4.86
N GLY A 107 -12.67 12.68 -4.71
CA GLY A 107 -13.09 13.93 -4.06
C GLY A 107 -12.20 14.31 -2.88
N ARG A 108 -10.94 13.87 -2.87
CA ARG A 108 -9.96 14.24 -1.84
C ARG A 108 -9.57 15.72 -1.97
N THR A 109 -9.17 16.31 -0.86
CA THR A 109 -8.54 17.64 -0.86
C THR A 109 -7.05 17.45 -0.79
N ASP A 110 -6.34 18.01 -1.75
CA ASP A 110 -4.88 17.99 -1.80
C ASP A 110 -4.28 18.83 -0.66
N THR A 111 -3.12 18.41 -0.15
CA THR A 111 -2.28 19.21 0.74
C THR A 111 -0.83 19.24 0.25
N THR A 112 -0.18 20.39 0.40
CA THR A 112 1.28 20.54 0.21
C THR A 112 2.05 20.43 1.52
N THR A 113 1.33 20.25 2.64
CA THR A 113 1.95 20.07 3.96
C THR A 113 2.38 18.62 4.08
N ALA A 114 3.68 18.39 4.29
CA ALA A 114 4.21 17.05 4.49
C ALA A 114 3.53 16.36 5.68
N ALA A 115 3.25 15.06 5.53
CA ALA A 115 2.72 14.27 6.63
C ALA A 115 3.74 14.18 7.78
N PRO A 116 3.32 13.91 9.03
CA PRO A 116 4.24 13.71 10.14
C PRO A 116 5.18 12.52 9.90
N ASP A 117 6.38 12.58 10.46
CA ASP A 117 7.42 11.56 10.29
C ASP A 117 7.21 10.36 11.25
N GLY A 118 7.83 9.22 10.94
CA GLY A 118 7.84 8.03 11.79
C GLY A 118 6.48 7.30 11.89
N LEU A 119 5.60 7.49 10.90
CA LEU A 119 4.26 6.87 10.87
C LEU A 119 4.15 5.69 9.91
N LEU A 120 5.21 5.39 9.16
CA LEU A 120 5.34 4.23 8.29
C LEU A 120 6.12 3.10 8.99
N PRO A 121 5.78 1.83 8.71
CA PRO A 121 6.46 0.70 9.33
C PRO A 121 7.87 0.49 8.74
N GLN A 122 8.80 0.02 9.57
CA GLN A 122 10.13 -0.38 9.13
C GLN A 122 10.14 -1.86 8.72
N ALA A 123 10.76 -2.17 7.58
CA ALA A 123 10.92 -3.55 7.12
C ALA A 123 12.07 -4.29 7.83
N PHE A 124 13.06 -3.55 8.33
CA PHE A 124 14.30 -4.06 8.95
C PHE A 124 14.69 -3.23 10.16
N GLY A 125 15.52 -3.81 11.03
CA GLY A 125 16.11 -3.07 12.15
C GLY A 125 15.10 -2.61 13.22
N PRO A 126 15.42 -1.56 14.00
CA PRO A 126 14.54 -1.05 15.06
C PRO A 126 13.16 -0.64 14.52
N GLY A 127 12.09 -1.15 15.15
CA GLY A 127 10.71 -0.87 14.77
C GLY A 127 10.12 -1.85 13.74
N SER A 128 10.88 -2.86 13.30
CA SER A 128 10.35 -3.97 12.47
C SER A 128 9.70 -5.10 13.28
N ASP A 129 9.58 -4.94 14.61
CA ASP A 129 8.99 -5.94 15.49
C ASP A 129 7.44 -5.91 15.44
N HIS A 130 6.84 -7.03 15.86
CA HIS A 130 5.40 -7.25 15.80
C HIS A 130 4.61 -6.15 16.54
N ASP A 131 4.98 -5.82 17.78
CA ASP A 131 4.18 -4.94 18.63
C ASP A 131 4.27 -3.50 18.15
N THR A 132 5.45 -3.05 17.71
CA THR A 132 5.63 -1.72 17.11
C THR A 132 4.77 -1.55 15.85
N ILE A 133 4.85 -2.49 14.89
CA ILE A 133 4.09 -2.39 13.64
C ILE A 133 2.58 -2.53 13.93
N PHE A 134 2.18 -3.46 14.79
CA PHE A 134 0.77 -3.62 15.11
C PHE A 134 0.19 -2.39 15.81
N GLN A 135 0.96 -1.73 16.68
CA GLN A 135 0.55 -0.47 17.30
C GLN A 135 0.42 0.66 16.27
N LEU A 136 1.35 0.78 15.31
CA LEU A 136 1.27 1.76 14.22
C LEU A 136 -0.03 1.62 13.43
N PHE A 137 -0.43 0.40 13.10
CA PHE A 137 -1.68 0.13 12.37
C PHE A 137 -2.92 0.30 13.25
N SER A 138 -2.84 -0.07 14.54
CA SER A 138 -3.91 0.17 15.50
C SER A 138 -4.22 1.66 15.66
N ASP A 139 -3.21 2.52 15.63
CA ASP A 139 -3.35 3.98 15.69
C ASP A 139 -4.04 4.55 14.43
N LYS A 140 -4.06 3.79 13.33
CA LYS A 140 -4.79 4.09 12.08
C LYS A 140 -6.21 3.52 12.07
N GLY A 141 -6.60 2.78 13.11
CA GLY A 141 -7.90 2.12 13.22
C GLY A 141 -7.96 0.73 12.58
N PHE A 142 -6.81 0.12 12.26
CA PHE A 142 -6.76 -1.22 11.69
C PHE A 142 -6.68 -2.30 12.75
N THR A 143 -7.38 -3.40 12.51
CA THR A 143 -7.27 -4.63 13.31
C THR A 143 -6.03 -5.44 12.90
N ALA A 144 -5.68 -6.44 13.71
CA ALA A 144 -4.63 -7.39 13.35
C ALA A 144 -4.94 -8.15 12.04
N ARG A 145 -6.23 -8.34 11.73
CA ARG A 145 -6.67 -8.97 10.47
C ARG A 145 -6.45 -8.04 9.28
N ASP A 146 -6.72 -6.74 9.44
CA ASP A 146 -6.48 -5.76 8.40
C ASP A 146 -4.99 -5.63 8.09
N LEU A 147 -4.13 -5.57 9.11
CA LEU A 147 -2.67 -5.58 8.93
C LEU A 147 -2.21 -6.86 8.21
N ALA A 148 -2.62 -8.04 8.68
CA ALA A 148 -2.28 -9.30 8.02
C ALA A 148 -2.78 -9.37 6.56
N ALA A 149 -3.93 -8.77 6.27
CA ALA A 149 -4.47 -8.71 4.92
C ALA A 149 -3.65 -7.76 4.03
N LEU A 150 -3.36 -6.55 4.50
CA LEU A 150 -2.57 -5.53 3.78
C LEU A 150 -1.15 -6.01 3.46
N LEU A 151 -0.51 -6.77 4.36
CA LEU A 151 0.79 -7.43 4.08
C LEU A 151 0.74 -8.32 2.84
N GLY A 152 -0.42 -8.88 2.49
CA GLY A 152 -0.56 -9.71 1.28
C GLY A 152 -0.25 -8.96 -0.02
N ALA A 153 -0.20 -7.63 -0.02
CA ALA A 153 0.32 -6.87 -1.17
C ALA A 153 1.76 -7.28 -1.53
N HIS A 154 2.52 -7.83 -0.59
CA HIS A 154 3.86 -8.37 -0.83
C HIS A 154 3.88 -9.59 -1.75
N SER A 155 2.74 -10.23 -2.02
CA SER A 155 2.62 -11.22 -3.12
C SER A 155 2.91 -10.61 -4.50
N THR A 156 2.89 -9.29 -4.60
CA THR A 156 3.34 -8.57 -5.81
C THR A 156 4.49 -7.61 -5.50
N SER A 157 5.37 -7.96 -4.56
CA SER A 157 6.54 -7.14 -4.24
C SER A 157 7.81 -7.64 -4.93
N ILE A 158 8.69 -6.69 -5.26
CA ILE A 158 10.07 -6.91 -5.70
C ILE A 158 10.95 -5.91 -4.97
N ALA A 159 11.88 -6.42 -4.16
CA ALA A 159 12.89 -5.64 -3.46
C ALA A 159 13.92 -5.10 -4.45
N ASN A 160 14.11 -3.78 -4.48
CA ASN A 160 15.05 -3.11 -5.37
C ASN A 160 16.04 -2.20 -4.64
N PHE A 161 15.80 -1.91 -3.36
CA PHE A 161 16.54 -0.94 -2.56
C PHE A 161 17.03 -1.52 -1.23
N GLU A 162 16.86 -2.82 -1.02
CA GLU A 162 17.13 -3.53 0.23
C GLU A 162 18.48 -4.27 0.22
N ALA A 163 19.37 -3.94 -0.73
CA ALA A 163 20.69 -4.55 -0.86
C ALA A 163 21.57 -4.38 0.39
N ALA A 164 21.42 -3.24 1.09
CA ALA A 164 22.09 -3.00 2.38
C ALA A 164 21.64 -3.97 3.48
N ASN A 165 20.44 -4.55 3.35
CA ASN A 165 19.88 -5.57 4.24
C ASN A 165 20.13 -7.00 3.72
N GLY A 166 21.02 -7.16 2.73
CA GLY A 166 21.38 -8.46 2.17
C GLY A 166 20.38 -9.04 1.17
N ILE A 167 19.41 -8.26 0.70
CA ILE A 167 18.45 -8.69 -0.34
C ILE A 167 18.90 -8.15 -1.71
N PRO A 168 19.30 -9.02 -2.66
CA PRO A 168 19.70 -8.57 -3.98
C PRO A 168 18.59 -7.77 -4.69
N VAL A 169 18.99 -6.80 -5.51
CA VAL A 169 18.07 -6.02 -6.35
C VAL A 169 17.31 -6.97 -7.29
N GLY A 170 15.99 -6.79 -7.38
CA GLY A 170 15.11 -7.62 -8.19
C GLY A 170 14.58 -8.87 -7.48
N THR A 171 14.82 -9.02 -6.17
CA THR A 171 14.37 -10.21 -5.44
C THR A 171 12.90 -10.10 -5.00
N PRO A 172 12.01 -11.01 -5.42
CA PRO A 172 10.60 -10.99 -5.00
C PRO A 172 10.40 -11.51 -3.56
N GLN A 173 9.20 -11.26 -3.03
CA GLN A 173 8.77 -11.72 -1.70
C GLN A 173 7.97 -13.03 -1.72
N ASP A 174 7.64 -13.53 -2.92
CA ASP A 174 7.14 -14.88 -3.20
C ASP A 174 7.62 -15.34 -4.59
N ASP A 175 7.26 -16.56 -5.00
CA ASP A 175 7.68 -17.15 -6.29
C ASP A 175 6.78 -16.77 -7.49
N THR A 176 5.65 -16.11 -7.23
CA THR A 176 4.69 -15.64 -8.23
C THR A 176 4.49 -14.13 -8.22
N PRO A 177 5.55 -13.29 -8.24
CA PRO A 177 5.40 -11.86 -8.03
C PRO A 177 4.45 -11.21 -9.03
N GLY A 178 4.27 -11.76 -10.23
CA GLY A 178 3.32 -11.25 -11.23
C GLY A 178 1.83 -11.35 -10.86
N LEU A 179 1.48 -12.12 -9.83
CA LEU A 179 0.12 -12.57 -9.52
C LEU A 179 -0.33 -12.06 -8.15
N TRP A 180 -1.61 -11.70 -8.04
CA TRP A 180 -2.22 -11.30 -6.78
C TRP A 180 -2.81 -12.54 -6.09
N ASP A 181 -1.95 -13.32 -5.43
CA ASP A 181 -2.31 -14.61 -4.85
C ASP A 181 -1.88 -14.76 -3.37
N VAL A 182 -1.96 -15.99 -2.85
CA VAL A 182 -1.66 -16.30 -1.43
C VAL A 182 -0.36 -17.09 -1.24
N SER A 183 0.49 -17.22 -2.27
CA SER A 183 1.78 -17.91 -2.18
C SER A 183 2.66 -17.27 -1.10
N TYR A 184 2.74 -15.94 -1.09
CA TYR A 184 3.38 -15.13 -0.05
C TYR A 184 3.15 -15.62 1.39
N TYR A 185 1.91 -15.94 1.75
CA TYR A 185 1.59 -16.34 3.12
C TYR A 185 2.24 -17.66 3.52
N ASN A 186 2.30 -18.65 2.61
CA ASN A 186 2.95 -19.92 2.89
C ASN A 186 4.47 -19.79 2.83
N GLU A 187 4.97 -19.06 1.84
CA GLU A 187 6.40 -18.90 1.56
C GLU A 187 7.13 -18.02 2.57
N THR A 188 6.40 -17.16 3.28
CA THR A 188 6.93 -16.50 4.47
C THR A 188 7.35 -17.51 5.54
N TYR A 189 6.62 -18.62 5.71
CA TYR A 189 7.01 -19.71 6.63
C TYR A 189 8.03 -20.67 6.01
N TYR A 190 7.83 -21.00 4.73
CA TYR A 190 8.58 -22.02 4.02
C TYR A 190 9.14 -21.44 2.72
N PRO A 191 10.21 -20.63 2.79
CA PRO A 191 10.72 -19.92 1.62
C PRO A 191 11.27 -20.88 0.57
N VAL A 192 11.11 -20.50 -0.69
CA VAL A 192 11.64 -21.24 -1.85
C VAL A 192 12.82 -20.51 -2.47
N SER A 193 13.48 -21.14 -3.46
CA SER A 193 14.65 -20.53 -4.12
C SER A 193 14.25 -19.33 -4.95
N GLY A 194 15.03 -18.25 -4.87
CA GLY A 194 14.87 -17.06 -5.71
C GLY A 194 14.01 -15.95 -5.11
N MET A 195 13.56 -16.08 -3.86
CA MET A 195 12.83 -15.06 -3.12
C MET A 195 13.58 -14.64 -1.84
N ALA A 196 13.15 -13.53 -1.23
CA ALA A 196 13.62 -13.08 0.08
C ALA A 196 12.46 -12.54 0.92
N ARG A 197 12.60 -12.66 2.24
CA ARG A 197 11.61 -12.18 3.21
C ARG A 197 12.15 -10.95 3.91
N PHE A 198 11.27 -10.01 4.25
CA PHE A 198 11.62 -8.90 5.14
C PHE A 198 11.55 -9.35 6.60
N ASP A 199 12.36 -8.74 7.46
CA ASP A 199 12.36 -9.07 8.89
C ASP A 199 10.98 -8.79 9.51
N SER A 200 10.32 -7.70 9.10
CA SER A 200 8.95 -7.37 9.51
C SER A 200 7.95 -8.47 9.18
N ASP A 201 8.05 -9.07 7.99
CA ASP A 201 7.11 -10.09 7.53
C ASP A 201 7.28 -11.38 8.34
N ILE A 202 8.53 -11.72 8.66
CA ILE A 202 8.87 -12.83 9.57
C ILE A 202 8.35 -12.51 10.98
N ASN A 203 8.63 -11.34 11.51
CA ASN A 203 8.28 -10.94 12.88
C ASN A 203 6.75 -10.92 13.10
N LEU A 204 5.98 -10.48 12.10
CA LEU A 204 4.52 -10.43 12.15
C LEU A 204 3.85 -11.80 11.99
N SER A 205 4.54 -12.77 11.37
CA SER A 205 3.96 -14.08 11.03
C SER A 205 4.42 -15.22 11.94
N GLN A 206 5.70 -15.24 12.36
CA GLN A 206 6.34 -16.40 12.97
C GLN A 206 5.63 -16.91 14.24
N ASN A 207 5.15 -16.00 15.09
CA ASN A 207 4.40 -16.37 16.29
C ASN A 207 2.91 -16.47 15.95
N VAL A 208 2.46 -17.66 15.55
CA VAL A 208 1.06 -17.92 15.16
C VAL A 208 0.04 -17.75 16.30
N SER A 209 0.50 -17.61 17.55
CA SER A 209 -0.35 -17.29 18.71
C SER A 209 -0.50 -15.78 18.95
N SER A 210 0.31 -14.95 18.28
CA SER A 210 0.18 -13.49 18.33
C SER A 210 -1.08 -13.01 17.59
N ALA A 211 -1.48 -11.76 17.85
CA ALA A 211 -2.66 -11.17 17.24
C ALA A 211 -2.57 -11.17 15.70
N VAL A 212 -1.45 -10.71 15.14
CA VAL A 212 -1.24 -10.65 13.68
C VAL A 212 -0.89 -12.02 13.13
N GLY A 213 0.01 -12.77 13.78
CA GLY A 213 0.46 -14.08 13.29
C GLY A 213 -0.67 -15.09 13.13
N LYS A 214 -1.66 -15.08 14.04
CA LYS A 214 -2.88 -15.89 13.91
C LYS A 214 -3.67 -15.55 12.63
N GLN A 215 -3.80 -14.26 12.31
CA GLN A 215 -4.52 -13.81 11.13
C GLN A 215 -3.71 -14.07 9.85
N PHE A 216 -2.41 -13.83 9.88
CA PHE A 216 -1.48 -14.14 8.80
C PHE A 216 -1.55 -15.62 8.42
N LYS A 217 -1.48 -16.52 9.41
CA LYS A 217 -1.62 -17.96 9.18
C LYS A 217 -2.98 -18.33 8.58
N SER A 218 -4.04 -17.59 8.91
CA SER A 218 -5.40 -17.86 8.40
C SER A 218 -5.56 -17.62 6.89
N PHE A 219 -4.64 -16.89 6.25
CA PHE A 219 -4.68 -16.62 4.81
C PHE A 219 -3.92 -17.64 3.96
N VAL A 220 -3.14 -18.55 4.57
CA VAL A 220 -2.42 -19.62 3.84
C VAL A 220 -3.42 -20.49 3.07
N GLY A 221 -3.32 -20.46 1.74
CA GLY A 221 -4.21 -21.20 0.83
C GLY A 221 -5.65 -20.67 0.76
N GLN A 222 -5.93 -19.49 1.31
CA GLN A 222 -7.29 -18.95 1.44
C GLN A 222 -7.52 -17.69 0.59
N GLN A 223 -7.42 -17.82 -0.75
CA GLN A 223 -7.54 -16.72 -1.71
C GLN A 223 -8.79 -15.85 -1.49
N GLY A 224 -9.97 -16.48 -1.35
CA GLY A 224 -11.22 -15.75 -1.18
C GLY A 224 -11.29 -14.96 0.13
N ALA A 225 -10.81 -15.55 1.22
CA ALA A 225 -10.81 -14.90 2.53
C ALA A 225 -9.81 -13.74 2.58
N TRP A 226 -8.63 -13.92 1.97
CA TRP A 226 -7.64 -12.86 1.82
C TRP A 226 -8.17 -11.73 0.94
N GLY A 227 -8.66 -12.02 -0.27
CA GLY A 227 -9.17 -11.00 -1.20
C GLY A 227 -10.28 -10.12 -0.59
N ALA A 228 -11.22 -10.73 0.14
CA ALA A 228 -12.27 -10.00 0.85
C ALA A 228 -11.71 -9.11 1.97
N SER A 229 -10.72 -9.61 2.74
CA SER A 229 -10.11 -8.84 3.84
C SER A 229 -9.22 -7.71 3.31
N PHE A 230 -8.42 -7.98 2.27
CA PHE A 230 -7.55 -7.00 1.63
C PHE A 230 -8.37 -5.89 0.99
N SER A 231 -9.39 -6.22 0.19
CA SER A 231 -10.22 -5.20 -0.48
C SER A 231 -10.88 -4.24 0.51
N SER A 232 -11.37 -4.75 1.64
CA SER A 232 -11.94 -3.93 2.72
C SER A 232 -10.89 -3.07 3.42
N ALA A 233 -9.74 -3.66 3.79
CA ALA A 233 -8.68 -2.94 4.49
C ALA A 233 -8.03 -1.87 3.60
N TYR A 234 -7.82 -2.18 2.32
CA TYR A 234 -7.27 -1.26 1.32
C TYR A 234 -8.23 -0.10 1.01
N GLN A 235 -9.55 -0.36 0.99
CA GLN A 235 -10.54 0.72 0.92
C GLN A 235 -10.42 1.65 2.14
N ALA A 236 -10.35 1.10 3.35
CA ALA A 236 -10.19 1.91 4.56
C ALA A 236 -8.87 2.70 4.58
N LEU A 237 -7.77 2.09 4.13
CA LEU A 237 -6.47 2.72 3.94
C LEU A 237 -6.59 3.95 3.04
N SER A 238 -7.24 3.82 1.88
CA SER A 238 -7.42 4.92 0.92
C SER A 238 -8.26 6.10 1.44
N LEU A 239 -8.89 5.95 2.61
CA LEU A 239 -9.77 6.94 3.24
C LEU A 239 -9.21 7.50 4.56
N LEU A 240 -8.01 7.09 4.97
CA LEU A 240 -7.33 7.65 6.15
C LEU A 240 -7.17 9.17 6.00
N GLY A 241 -7.35 9.91 7.09
CA GLY A 241 -7.34 11.38 7.11
C GLY A 241 -8.63 12.04 6.61
N ILE A 242 -9.56 11.30 5.98
CA ILE A 242 -10.80 11.87 5.44
C ILE A 242 -11.95 11.69 6.44
N SER A 243 -12.51 12.79 6.91
CA SER A 243 -13.65 12.74 7.85
C SER A 243 -14.86 12.00 7.27
N SER A 244 -15.63 11.30 8.11
CA SER A 244 -16.86 10.62 7.67
C SER A 244 -17.89 11.57 7.02
N ARG A 245 -17.82 12.88 7.31
CA ARG A 245 -18.66 13.89 6.64
C ARG A 245 -18.22 14.10 5.19
N ALA A 246 -16.91 14.24 4.96
CA ALA A 246 -16.35 14.41 3.62
C ALA A 246 -16.53 13.14 2.78
N GLN A 247 -16.38 11.94 3.37
CA GLN A 247 -16.59 10.68 2.65
C GLN A 247 -18.00 10.54 2.07
N ARG A 248 -19.04 11.14 2.69
CA ARG A 248 -20.42 11.11 2.18
C ARG A 248 -20.63 11.90 0.89
N THR A 249 -19.73 12.82 0.57
CA THR A 249 -19.80 13.64 -0.64
C THR A 249 -18.82 13.17 -1.72
N MET A 250 -18.01 12.15 -1.44
CA MET A 250 -17.10 11.58 -2.42
C MET A 250 -17.86 10.80 -3.49
N GLN A 251 -17.39 10.89 -4.72
CA GLN A 251 -17.94 10.15 -5.85
C GLN A 251 -17.40 8.74 -5.86
N ASP A 252 -18.29 7.75 -6.07
CA ASP A 252 -17.89 6.36 -6.27
C ASP A 252 -17.51 6.13 -7.73
N CYS A 253 -16.25 5.76 -7.98
CA CYS A 253 -15.68 5.46 -9.29
C CYS A 253 -15.27 3.99 -9.43
N SER A 254 -15.72 3.11 -8.53
CA SER A 254 -15.29 1.71 -8.47
C SER A 254 -15.48 0.96 -9.79
N ILE A 255 -16.56 1.24 -10.52
CA ILE A 255 -16.87 0.59 -11.80
C ILE A 255 -15.82 0.89 -12.87
N LEU A 256 -15.22 2.09 -12.85
CA LEU A 256 -14.20 2.48 -13.82
C LEU A 256 -12.90 1.70 -13.58
N VAL A 257 -12.51 1.54 -12.32
CA VAL A 257 -11.31 0.78 -11.94
C VAL A 257 -11.52 -0.71 -12.16
N ALA A 258 -12.70 -1.24 -11.82
CA ALA A 258 -13.02 -2.66 -12.04
C ALA A 258 -12.94 -3.06 -13.53
N ASN A 259 -13.35 -2.15 -14.43
CA ASN A 259 -13.37 -2.40 -15.87
C ASN A 259 -12.04 -2.13 -16.59
N ALA A 260 -11.06 -1.50 -15.92
CA ALA A 260 -9.78 -1.16 -16.54
C ALA A 260 -8.91 -2.39 -16.88
N PHE A 261 -9.07 -3.47 -16.10
CA PHE A 261 -8.42 -4.76 -16.31
C PHE A 261 -9.46 -5.87 -16.14
N PRO A 262 -10.21 -6.20 -17.21
CA PRO A 262 -11.14 -7.32 -17.16
C PRO A 262 -10.39 -8.59 -16.74
N SER A 263 -11.07 -9.41 -15.94
CA SER A 263 -10.59 -10.70 -15.43
C SER A 263 -10.27 -11.66 -16.57
#